data_AF-A0A8T5IF57-F1
#
_entry.id   AF-A0A8T5IF57-F1
#
_cell.length_a   1.000
_cell.length_b   1.000
_cell.length_c   1.000
_cell.angle_alpha   90.00
_cell.angle_beta   90.00
_cell.angle_gamma   90.00
#
_symmetry.space_group_name_H-M   'P 1'
#
loop_
_entity.id
_entity.type
_entity.pdbx_description
1 polymer ?
#
loop_
_entity_poly.entity_id
_entity_poly.type
_entity_poly.pdbx_seq_one_letter_code
_entity_poly.pdbx_strand_id
1 'polypeptide(L)'
;MVTANVTRPGIAEACALHPPNVSRTMRGLLKEKLVHEHSRMVRNEERRQKAWQLSEAGVLEAELRRQEMAKTTVLIRNQNGSLLEINADEVSARLEAELSLLQVLMHAIHEGVLTYGDIRFGPIRKKDLESRPPPGRLTVLAGAHATYHTQPPPTRSVHGRKDTVDELDEWRNSMHPCLVVQGVAGIGKSTVVAHWLNKRMDEEPTLSVCWYPCQSWDRQLGVAVSLLHRLGIDDKHDPYQLMDTLPLVPGAELDVDAWRRRLLAYLTDPTTIRERFGRGDHSNLPPPTFLIVLDDVHHINDNASDLLGALLQVAVQSPLQLLMVSRTRPTFYDRRDVHIREKVKEVEIQGLSISALGEWLDTFDAIEAPAAEDVHKMTGGHPLAMELLELYGSITHGDWLRFVDEEILDVLPEKEKELLALLAVSERPIKWEFLAKAADWQGKPPKGLLAKGL
;
A
#
# COMPACT_ATOMS: atom_id res chain seq x y z
N MET A 1 3.30 -17.84 43.64
CA MET A 1 4.12 -17.60 42.43
C MET A 1 3.38 -16.63 41.54
N VAL A 2 4.07 -15.83 40.75
CA VAL A 2 3.45 -14.88 39.80
C VAL A 2 3.83 -15.24 38.37
N THR A 3 2.99 -14.88 37.41
CA THR A 3 3.29 -15.01 35.97
C THR A 3 4.31 -13.96 35.54
N ALA A 4 5.02 -14.20 34.43
CA ALA A 4 6.01 -13.26 33.91
C ALA A 4 5.38 -11.91 33.51
N ASN A 5 4.09 -11.86 33.19
CA ASN A 5 3.41 -10.65 32.70
C ASN A 5 3.41 -9.48 33.69
N VAL A 6 3.59 -9.74 34.99
CA VAL A 6 3.65 -8.70 36.04
C VAL A 6 5.07 -8.32 36.44
N THR A 7 6.08 -8.86 35.74
CA THR A 7 7.49 -8.54 35.96
C THR A 7 7.96 -7.51 34.94
N ARG A 8 9.19 -7.00 35.13
CA ARG A 8 9.74 -5.96 34.25
C ARG A 8 9.83 -6.41 32.80
N PRO A 9 10.38 -7.60 32.47
CA PRO A 9 10.36 -8.12 31.10
C PRO A 9 8.94 -8.26 30.53
N GLY A 10 8.00 -8.85 31.27
CA GLY A 10 6.66 -9.09 30.75
C GLY A 10 5.86 -7.80 30.50
N ILE A 11 6.00 -6.80 31.36
CA ILE A 11 5.36 -5.48 31.14
C ILE A 11 6.03 -4.75 29.98
N ALA A 12 7.35 -4.87 29.84
CA ALA A 12 8.10 -4.28 28.74
C ALA A 12 7.65 -4.86 27.39
N GLU A 13 7.53 -6.18 27.31
CA GLU A 13 7.04 -6.91 26.14
C GLU A 13 5.59 -6.54 25.81
N ALA A 14 4.68 -6.58 26.79
CA ALA A 14 3.27 -6.27 26.58
C ALA A 14 3.02 -4.82 26.14
N CYS A 15 3.87 -3.88 26.54
CA CYS A 15 3.76 -2.47 26.20
C CYS A 15 4.68 -2.02 25.05
N ALA A 16 5.42 -2.94 24.41
CA ALA A 16 6.43 -2.58 23.40
C ALA A 16 7.48 -1.57 23.89
N LEU A 17 7.88 -1.65 25.16
CA LEU A 17 8.82 -0.71 25.80
C LEU A 17 10.18 -1.35 26.05
N HIS A 18 11.24 -0.54 26.04
CA HIS A 18 12.54 -0.96 26.55
C HIS A 18 12.46 -1.19 28.09
N PRO A 19 12.95 -2.32 28.66
CA PRO A 19 12.73 -2.68 30.08
C PRO A 19 13.14 -1.63 31.15
N PRO A 20 14.20 -0.84 30.95
CA PRO A 20 14.51 0.31 31.81
C PRO A 20 13.42 1.38 31.87
N ASN A 21 12.66 1.60 30.79
CA ASN A 21 11.57 2.58 30.77
C ASN A 21 10.43 2.14 31.70
N VAL A 22 10.12 0.84 31.75
CA VAL A 22 9.17 0.28 32.72
C VAL A 22 9.60 0.62 34.15
N SER A 23 10.89 0.48 34.48
CA SER A 23 11.39 0.80 35.83
C SER A 23 11.32 2.30 36.15
N ARG A 24 11.43 3.18 35.15
CA ARG A 24 11.25 4.63 35.32
C ARG A 24 9.79 4.96 35.59
N THR A 25 8.87 4.44 34.78
CA THR A 25 7.42 4.66 34.93
C THR A 25 6.89 4.10 36.25
N MET A 26 7.32 2.89 36.64
CA MET A 26 6.89 2.26 37.89
C MET A 26 7.27 3.08 39.13
N ARG A 27 8.38 3.83 39.11
CA ARG A 27 8.74 4.73 40.21
C ARG A 27 7.71 5.86 40.39
N GLY A 28 7.15 6.38 39.30
CA GLY A 28 6.07 7.36 39.33
C GLY A 28 4.80 6.76 39.93
N LEU A 29 4.35 5.62 39.38
CA LEU A 29 3.16 4.93 39.85
C LEU A 29 3.24 4.48 41.32
N LEU A 30 4.43 4.10 41.80
CA LEU A 30 4.69 3.79 43.21
C LEU A 30 4.54 5.04 44.10
N LYS A 31 5.04 6.19 43.64
CA LYS A 31 4.92 7.47 44.36
C LYS A 31 3.45 7.91 44.47
N GLU A 32 2.67 7.66 43.43
CA GLU A 32 1.23 7.91 43.37
C GLU A 32 0.39 6.85 44.10
N LYS A 33 1.04 5.79 44.64
CA LYS A 33 0.40 4.67 45.33
C LYS A 33 -0.60 3.87 44.47
N LEU A 34 -0.44 3.90 43.15
CA LEU A 34 -1.26 3.15 42.20
C LEU A 34 -0.81 1.69 42.04
N VAL A 35 0.43 1.38 42.41
CA VAL A 35 0.98 0.02 42.36
C VAL A 35 1.70 -0.35 43.66
N HIS A 36 1.73 -1.64 43.98
CA HIS A 36 2.57 -2.24 44.99
C HIS A 36 3.72 -3.01 44.34
N GLU A 37 4.94 -2.82 44.86
CA GLU A 37 6.11 -3.59 44.44
C GLU A 37 6.34 -4.76 45.40
N HIS A 38 6.50 -5.96 44.86
CA HIS A 38 6.83 -7.16 45.61
C HIS A 38 7.98 -7.93 44.96
N SER A 39 8.82 -8.56 45.79
CA SER A 39 9.76 -9.58 45.33
C SER A 39 9.07 -10.94 45.37
N ARG A 40 8.81 -11.53 44.21
CA ARG A 40 8.10 -12.82 44.07
C ARG A 40 8.93 -13.78 43.21
N MET A 41 8.76 -15.09 43.44
CA MET A 41 9.26 -16.09 42.50
C MET A 41 8.34 -16.14 41.28
N VAL A 42 8.94 -16.05 40.10
CA VAL A 42 8.27 -16.17 38.80
C VAL A 42 8.13 -17.65 38.47
N ARG A 43 7.00 -18.03 37.86
CA ARG A 43 6.78 -19.41 37.42
C ARG A 43 7.85 -19.79 36.39
N ASN A 44 8.51 -20.94 36.56
CA ASN A 44 9.59 -21.47 35.73
C ASN A 44 10.95 -20.74 35.81
N GLU A 45 11.17 -19.90 36.83
CA GLU A 45 12.49 -19.33 37.10
C GLU A 45 12.94 -19.59 38.53
N GLU A 46 14.25 -19.85 38.71
CA GLU A 46 14.85 -20.06 40.03
C GLU A 46 15.09 -18.74 40.79
N ARG A 47 15.04 -17.60 40.10
CA ARG A 47 15.34 -16.28 40.68
C ARG A 47 14.08 -15.50 41.02
N ARG A 48 14.13 -14.80 42.16
CA ARG A 48 13.10 -13.83 42.54
C ARG A 48 13.24 -12.58 41.69
N GLN A 49 12.13 -12.11 41.12
CA GLN A 49 12.07 -10.87 40.38
C GLN A 49 11.15 -9.86 41.10
N LYS A 50 11.36 -8.57 40.79
CA LYS A 50 10.41 -7.52 41.12
C LYS A 50 9.16 -7.72 40.26
N ALA A 51 8.01 -7.76 40.92
CA ALA A 51 6.70 -7.81 40.32
C ALA A 51 5.84 -6.67 40.85
N TRP A 52 5.01 -6.09 39.98
CA TRP A 52 4.10 -5.01 40.34
C TRP A 52 2.65 -5.50 40.29
N GLN A 53 1.86 -5.05 41.25
CA GLN A 53 0.43 -5.30 41.31
C GLN A 53 -0.29 -3.97 41.50
N LEU A 54 -1.45 -3.80 40.88
CA LEU A 54 -2.25 -2.59 41.10
C LEU A 54 -2.77 -2.58 42.54
N SER A 55 -2.76 -1.40 43.17
CA SER A 55 -3.51 -1.13 44.40
C SER A 55 -5.00 -0.97 44.08
N GLU A 56 -5.88 -0.89 45.08
CA GLU A 56 -7.31 -0.61 44.83
C GLU A 56 -7.51 0.71 44.07
N ALA A 57 -6.78 1.77 44.45
CA ALA A 57 -6.77 3.04 43.73
C ALA A 57 -6.21 2.88 42.30
N GLY A 58 -5.18 2.05 42.12
CA GLY A 58 -4.63 1.73 40.80
C GLY A 58 -5.59 0.98 39.90
N VAL A 59 -6.42 0.08 40.45
CA VAL A 59 -7.45 -0.63 39.69
C VAL A 59 -8.51 0.35 39.18
N LEU A 60 -8.97 1.27 40.03
CA LEU A 60 -9.95 2.30 39.64
C LEU A 60 -9.39 3.22 38.55
N GLU A 61 -8.16 3.72 38.73
CA GLU A 61 -7.48 4.57 37.74
C GLU A 61 -7.25 3.83 36.41
N ALA A 62 -6.83 2.56 36.46
CA ALA A 62 -6.62 1.75 35.28
C ALA A 62 -7.92 1.50 34.51
N GLU A 63 -9.03 1.30 35.22
CA GLU A 63 -10.35 1.12 34.60
C GLU A 63 -10.84 2.41 33.94
N LEU A 64 -10.65 3.56 34.59
CA LEU A 64 -10.98 4.86 34.02
C LEU A 64 -10.20 5.13 32.73
N ARG A 65 -8.88 4.89 32.75
CA ARG A 65 -8.03 5.01 31.55
C ARG A 65 -8.42 4.02 30.46
N ARG A 66 -8.79 2.78 30.83
CA ARG A 66 -9.27 1.78 29.87
C ARG A 66 -10.53 2.28 29.17
N GLN A 67 -11.48 2.85 29.90
CA GLN A 67 -12.72 3.40 29.35
C GLN A 67 -12.49 4.63 28.45
N GLU A 68 -11.53 5.48 28.79
CA GLU A 68 -11.12 6.59 27.92
C GLU A 68 -10.47 6.07 26.63
N MET A 69 -9.50 5.17 26.76
CA MET A 69 -8.79 4.58 25.63
C MET A 69 -9.71 3.77 24.71
N ALA A 70 -10.72 3.09 25.26
CA ALA A 70 -11.73 2.34 24.51
C ALA A 70 -12.48 3.22 23.51
N LYS A 71 -12.74 4.50 23.84
CA LYS A 71 -13.45 5.46 22.99
C LYS A 71 -12.57 6.11 21.91
N THR A 72 -11.28 5.77 21.86
CA THR A 72 -10.41 6.26 20.79
C THR A 72 -10.90 5.70 19.46
N THR A 73 -11.10 6.58 18.48
CA THR A 73 -11.49 6.14 17.14
C THR A 73 -10.29 5.56 16.40
N VAL A 74 -10.50 4.42 15.78
CA VAL A 74 -9.49 3.66 15.04
C VAL A 74 -10.08 3.28 13.69
N LEU A 75 -9.26 3.36 12.65
CA LEU A 75 -9.61 2.92 11.32
C LEU A 75 -9.37 1.42 11.17
N ILE A 76 -10.37 0.71 10.69
CA ILE A 76 -10.26 -0.70 10.35
C ILE A 76 -10.74 -0.98 8.93
N ARG A 77 -10.24 -2.06 8.34
CA ARG A 77 -10.77 -2.66 7.12
C ARG A 77 -11.49 -3.95 7.48
N ASN A 78 -12.80 -3.99 7.26
CA ASN A 78 -13.66 -5.12 7.66
C ASN A 78 -13.62 -6.30 6.69
N GLN A 79 -14.50 -7.29 6.93
CA GLN A 79 -14.68 -8.50 6.13
C GLN A 79 -15.07 -8.29 4.65
N ASN A 80 -15.37 -7.07 4.24
CA ASN A 80 -15.78 -6.77 2.86
C ASN A 80 -14.76 -5.84 2.19
N GLY A 81 -13.64 -5.54 2.85
CA GLY A 81 -12.65 -4.58 2.36
C GLY A 81 -13.03 -3.11 2.57
N SER A 82 -14.19 -2.81 3.16
CA SER A 82 -14.60 -1.43 3.44
C SER A 82 -13.89 -0.86 4.67
N LEU A 83 -13.45 0.40 4.56
CA LEU A 83 -12.90 1.17 5.66
C LEU A 83 -14.02 1.63 6.60
N LEU A 84 -13.83 1.38 7.89
CA LEU A 84 -14.73 1.80 8.95
C LEU A 84 -13.93 2.53 10.02
N GLU A 85 -14.46 3.64 10.51
CA GLU A 85 -13.99 4.28 11.73
C GLU A 85 -14.86 3.80 12.89
N ILE A 86 -14.26 3.12 13.86
CA ILE A 86 -14.95 2.57 15.03
C ILE A 86 -14.15 2.81 16.31
N ASN A 87 -14.80 2.62 17.46
CA ASN A 87 -14.11 2.68 18.75
C ASN A 87 -13.16 1.50 18.92
N ALA A 88 -12.02 1.72 19.60
CA ALA A 88 -10.96 0.74 19.77
C ALA A 88 -11.40 -0.55 20.49
N ASP A 89 -12.42 -0.49 21.37
CA ASP A 89 -12.97 -1.66 22.06
C ASP A 89 -13.81 -2.57 21.16
N GLU A 90 -14.40 -2.03 20.10
CA GLU A 90 -15.17 -2.78 19.11
C GLU A 90 -14.29 -3.51 18.10
N VAL A 91 -13.03 -3.08 17.94
CA VAL A 91 -12.11 -3.58 16.90
C VAL A 91 -11.85 -5.08 16.98
N SER A 92 -11.53 -5.61 18.17
CA SER A 92 -11.24 -7.04 18.32
C SER A 92 -12.43 -7.91 17.90
N ALA A 93 -13.65 -7.49 18.24
CA ALA A 93 -14.86 -8.19 17.83
C ALA A 93 -15.10 -8.05 16.32
N ARG A 94 -14.86 -6.87 15.75
CA ARG A 94 -15.10 -6.59 14.33
C ARG A 94 -14.09 -7.26 13.39
N LEU A 95 -12.86 -7.44 13.88
CA LEU A 95 -11.79 -8.14 13.17
C LEU A 95 -11.79 -9.66 13.40
N GLU A 96 -12.68 -10.16 14.28
CA GLU A 96 -12.71 -11.56 14.73
C GLU A 96 -11.35 -12.08 15.23
N ALA A 97 -10.58 -11.20 15.88
CA ALA A 97 -9.21 -11.46 16.30
C ALA A 97 -9.01 -11.29 17.82
N GLU A 98 -8.08 -12.04 18.41
CA GLU A 98 -7.77 -11.99 19.85
C GLU A 98 -6.79 -10.85 20.19
N LEU A 99 -7.21 -9.62 19.93
CA LEU A 99 -6.45 -8.42 20.26
C LEU A 99 -6.93 -7.80 21.57
N SER A 100 -5.98 -7.54 22.48
CA SER A 100 -6.25 -6.65 23.62
C SER A 100 -6.42 -5.20 23.17
N LEU A 101 -7.14 -4.39 23.94
CA LEU A 101 -7.31 -2.94 23.67
C LEU A 101 -5.96 -2.23 23.45
N LEU A 102 -4.94 -2.57 24.25
CA LEU A 102 -3.61 -2.00 24.09
C LEU A 102 -2.98 -2.39 22.75
N GLN A 103 -3.09 -3.65 22.34
CA GLN A 103 -2.59 -4.09 21.03
C GLN A 103 -3.32 -3.37 19.89
N VAL A 104 -4.66 -3.23 19.96
CA VAL A 104 -5.43 -2.48 18.97
C VAL A 104 -4.88 -1.05 18.80
N LEU A 105 -4.72 -0.33 19.90
CA LEU A 105 -4.25 1.06 19.87
C LEU A 105 -2.81 1.16 19.38
N MET A 106 -1.95 0.24 19.80
CA MET A 106 -0.57 0.19 19.36
C MET A 106 -0.46 -0.10 17.86
N HIS A 107 -1.21 -1.07 17.34
CA HIS A 107 -1.30 -1.33 15.90
C HIS A 107 -1.85 -0.12 15.16
N ALA A 108 -2.89 0.55 15.68
CA ALA A 108 -3.46 1.74 15.06
C ALA A 108 -2.44 2.87 14.92
N ILE A 109 -1.65 3.15 15.96
CA ILE A 109 -0.60 4.18 15.94
C ILE A 109 0.48 3.87 14.89
N HIS A 110 0.83 2.59 14.73
CA HIS A 110 1.96 2.17 13.90
C HIS A 110 1.58 1.78 12.46
N GLU A 111 0.32 1.46 12.20
CA GLU A 111 -0.15 0.99 10.89
C GLU A 111 -1.21 1.91 10.27
N GLY A 112 -1.82 2.79 11.07
CA GLY A 112 -2.91 3.65 10.64
C GLY A 112 -4.24 2.92 10.49
N VAL A 113 -4.25 1.76 9.82
CA VAL A 113 -5.45 0.96 9.54
C VAL A 113 -5.21 -0.51 9.90
N LEU A 114 -6.06 -1.08 10.75
CA LEU A 114 -6.01 -2.52 11.06
C LEU A 114 -6.90 -3.29 10.09
N THR A 115 -6.40 -4.41 9.57
CA THR A 115 -7.10 -5.16 8.52
C THR A 115 -7.61 -6.52 9.02
N TYR A 116 -8.84 -6.87 8.64
CA TYR A 116 -9.41 -8.19 8.96
C TYR A 116 -8.59 -9.31 8.29
N GLY A 117 -8.24 -10.30 9.12
CA GLY A 117 -7.38 -11.43 8.74
C GLY A 117 -5.91 -11.07 8.50
N ASP A 118 -5.43 -9.96 9.06
CA ASP A 118 -3.99 -9.74 9.22
C ASP A 118 -3.37 -10.91 9.99
N ILE A 119 -2.34 -11.50 9.39
CA ILE A 119 -1.64 -12.69 9.88
C ILE A 119 -1.05 -12.50 11.29
N ARG A 120 -0.80 -11.26 11.71
CA ARG A 120 -0.23 -10.95 13.03
C ARG A 120 -1.27 -11.01 14.15
N PHE A 121 -2.56 -10.92 13.81
CA PHE A 121 -3.63 -10.89 14.79
C PHE A 121 -4.12 -12.29 15.20
N GLY A 122 -3.51 -13.34 14.64
CA GLY A 122 -3.83 -14.73 14.94
C GLY A 122 -5.06 -15.28 14.18
N PRO A 123 -5.51 -16.50 14.50
CA PRO A 123 -6.57 -17.17 13.76
C PRO A 123 -7.94 -16.49 13.95
N ILE A 124 -8.67 -16.32 12.84
CA ILE A 124 -10.02 -15.77 12.81
C ILE A 124 -11.00 -16.66 13.57
N ARG A 125 -11.71 -16.09 14.55
CA ARG A 125 -12.76 -16.79 15.31
C ARG A 125 -14.15 -16.33 14.88
N LYS A 126 -14.75 -17.03 13.89
CA LYS A 126 -16.19 -16.92 13.64
C LYS A 126 -16.96 -17.35 14.89
N LYS A 127 -17.79 -16.46 15.46
CA LYS A 127 -18.77 -16.83 16.48
C LYS A 127 -19.99 -17.49 15.81
N ASP A 128 -20.10 -18.81 16.03
CA ASP A 128 -21.26 -19.72 15.90
C ASP A 128 -21.61 -20.38 14.56
N LEU A 129 -21.37 -21.70 14.46
CA LEU A 129 -22.39 -22.77 14.56
C LEU A 129 -21.73 -24.14 14.38
N GLU A 130 -22.19 -25.13 15.14
CA GLU A 130 -21.80 -26.55 15.08
C GLU A 130 -21.97 -27.17 13.69
N SER A 131 -21.01 -26.94 12.80
CA SER A 131 -20.74 -27.83 11.69
C SER A 131 -19.24 -28.00 11.61
N ARG A 132 -18.74 -29.18 11.97
CA ARG A 132 -17.41 -29.59 11.54
C ARG A 132 -17.47 -29.64 10.01
N PRO A 133 -16.75 -28.79 9.26
CA PRO A 133 -16.66 -29.00 7.83
C PRO A 133 -15.98 -30.37 7.62
N PRO A 134 -16.40 -31.14 6.59
CA PRO A 134 -15.82 -32.45 6.32
C PRO A 134 -14.29 -32.37 6.14
N PRO A 135 -13.55 -33.42 6.50
CA PRO A 135 -12.09 -33.43 6.42
C PRO A 135 -11.69 -33.37 4.94
N GLY A 136 -11.31 -32.18 4.47
CA GLY A 136 -10.97 -31.98 3.07
C GLY A 136 -10.63 -30.54 2.66
N ARG A 137 -11.07 -29.52 3.39
CA ARG A 137 -10.64 -28.14 3.13
C ARG A 137 -10.86 -27.26 4.37
N LEU A 138 -9.89 -27.26 5.26
CA LEU A 138 -9.73 -26.20 6.25
C LEU A 138 -8.96 -25.06 5.57
N THR A 139 -9.68 -24.21 4.84
CA THR A 139 -9.21 -22.87 4.44
C THR A 139 -9.22 -21.97 5.69
N VAL A 140 -8.24 -22.19 6.57
CA VAL A 140 -8.05 -21.44 7.83
C VAL A 140 -7.61 -19.98 7.58
N LEU A 141 -7.56 -19.54 6.33
CA LEU A 141 -7.10 -18.20 5.93
C LEU A 141 -7.94 -17.58 4.79
N ALA A 142 -9.13 -18.11 4.50
CA ALA A 142 -10.05 -17.52 3.51
C ALA A 142 -10.69 -16.18 3.96
N GLY A 143 -10.02 -15.47 4.88
CA GLY A 143 -10.47 -14.22 5.45
C GLY A 143 -9.34 -13.23 5.71
N ALA A 144 -8.13 -13.39 5.18
CA ALA A 144 -7.31 -12.19 5.01
C ALA A 144 -8.02 -11.35 3.94
N HIS A 145 -8.61 -10.21 4.29
CA HIS A 145 -8.81 -9.19 3.26
C HIS A 145 -7.44 -8.67 2.94
N ALA A 146 -6.78 -9.41 2.06
CA ALA A 146 -5.68 -8.94 1.29
C ALA A 146 -5.93 -7.47 0.97
N THR A 147 -5.07 -6.58 1.49
CA THR A 147 -5.09 -5.17 1.09
C THR A 147 -4.76 -5.04 -0.40
N TYR A 148 -4.28 -6.12 -1.01
CA TYR A 148 -4.12 -6.36 -2.43
C TYR A 148 -5.32 -7.09 -3.06
N HIS A 149 -5.45 -6.96 -4.38
CA HIS A 149 -6.38 -7.71 -5.21
C HIS A 149 -5.62 -8.76 -6.03
N THR A 150 -6.23 -9.91 -6.29
CA THR A 150 -5.67 -10.96 -7.16
C THR A 150 -6.03 -10.77 -8.63
N GLN A 151 -6.92 -9.82 -8.90
CA GLN A 151 -7.31 -9.37 -10.23
C GLN A 151 -7.18 -7.84 -10.25
N PRO A 152 -6.88 -7.24 -11.41
CA PRO A 152 -6.91 -5.80 -11.53
C PRO A 152 -8.34 -5.26 -11.28
N PRO A 153 -8.48 -3.98 -10.90
CA PRO A 153 -9.78 -3.36 -10.75
C PRO A 153 -10.57 -3.41 -12.08
N PRO A 154 -11.92 -3.49 -12.02
CA PRO A 154 -12.73 -3.45 -13.24
C PRO A 154 -12.53 -2.11 -13.95
N THR A 155 -12.20 -2.16 -15.23
CA THR A 155 -11.97 -0.97 -16.07
C THR A 155 -13.07 -0.77 -17.08
N ARG A 156 -13.31 0.48 -17.48
CA ARG A 156 -14.08 0.83 -18.68
C ARG A 156 -13.27 0.52 -19.96
N SER A 157 -13.85 0.82 -21.12
CA SER A 157 -13.14 0.78 -22.40
C SER A 157 -11.95 1.74 -22.37
N VAL A 158 -10.79 1.25 -22.82
CA VAL A 158 -9.58 2.06 -22.95
C VAL A 158 -9.43 2.48 -24.40
N HIS A 159 -9.28 3.78 -24.63
CA HIS A 159 -9.18 4.38 -25.97
C HIS A 159 -7.78 4.93 -26.23
N GLY A 160 -7.25 4.73 -27.44
CA GLY A 160 -6.02 5.38 -27.89
C GLY A 160 -4.74 5.10 -27.10
N ARG A 161 -4.68 3.99 -26.35
CA ARG A 161 -3.50 3.60 -25.53
C ARG A 161 -2.71 2.43 -26.10
N LYS A 162 -2.80 2.19 -27.41
CA LYS A 162 -2.18 1.03 -28.06
C LYS A 162 -0.67 0.99 -27.88
N ASP A 163 0.02 2.11 -28.11
CA ASP A 163 1.47 2.21 -27.96
C ASP A 163 1.91 1.88 -26.52
N THR A 164 1.19 2.37 -25.51
CA THR A 164 1.47 2.07 -24.10
C THR A 164 1.24 0.59 -23.77
N VAL A 165 0.22 -0.03 -24.36
CA VAL A 165 -0.05 -1.47 -24.21
C VAL A 165 1.06 -2.29 -24.86
N ASP A 166 1.54 -1.88 -26.04
CA ASP A 166 2.65 -2.55 -26.73
C ASP A 166 3.97 -2.45 -25.93
N GLU A 167 4.24 -1.30 -25.29
CA GLU A 167 5.38 -1.13 -24.36
C GLU A 167 5.29 -2.03 -23.12
N LEU A 168 4.08 -2.18 -22.56
CA LEU A 168 3.81 -3.09 -21.44
C LEU A 168 4.06 -4.55 -21.83
N ASP A 169 3.61 -4.95 -23.02
CA ASP A 169 3.85 -6.29 -23.56
C ASP A 169 5.34 -6.53 -23.82
N GLU A 170 6.06 -5.59 -24.43
CA GLU A 170 7.50 -5.70 -24.64
C GLU A 170 8.24 -5.87 -23.31
N TRP A 171 7.91 -5.04 -22.32
CA TRP A 171 8.48 -5.12 -20.97
C TRP A 171 8.26 -6.51 -20.35
N ARG A 172 7.01 -6.99 -20.36
CA ARG A 172 6.64 -8.29 -19.79
C ARG A 172 7.41 -9.42 -20.46
N ASN A 173 7.39 -9.46 -21.79
CA ASN A 173 8.03 -10.52 -22.57
C ASN A 173 9.56 -10.51 -22.45
N SER A 174 10.18 -9.34 -22.24
CA SER A 174 11.62 -9.22 -22.02
C SER A 174 12.08 -9.71 -20.64
N MET A 175 11.16 -10.11 -19.75
CA MET A 175 11.44 -10.50 -18.36
C MET A 175 12.21 -9.43 -17.57
N HIS A 176 12.04 -8.16 -17.95
CA HIS A 176 12.74 -7.06 -17.31
C HIS A 176 12.20 -6.88 -15.87
N PRO A 177 13.08 -6.68 -14.85
CA PRO A 177 12.66 -6.76 -13.44
C PRO A 177 11.58 -5.78 -13.01
N CYS A 178 11.65 -4.52 -13.44
CA CYS A 178 10.74 -3.48 -13.00
C CYS A 178 10.35 -2.52 -14.13
N LEU A 179 9.06 -2.19 -14.20
CA LEU A 179 8.51 -1.10 -14.99
C LEU A 179 7.87 -0.08 -14.07
N VAL A 180 8.12 1.21 -14.33
CA VAL A 180 7.43 2.31 -13.65
C VAL A 180 6.63 3.10 -14.68
N VAL A 181 5.32 3.04 -14.53
CA VAL A 181 4.35 3.81 -15.31
C VAL A 181 4.07 5.12 -14.59
N GLN A 182 4.41 6.24 -15.23
CA GLN A 182 4.33 7.59 -14.68
C GLN A 182 3.34 8.45 -15.46
N GLY A 183 2.84 9.52 -14.85
CA GLY A 183 1.93 10.45 -15.50
C GLY A 183 1.01 11.18 -14.50
N VAL A 184 0.40 12.26 -14.93
CA VAL A 184 -0.45 13.12 -14.08
C VAL A 184 -1.65 12.37 -13.49
N ALA A 185 -2.26 12.91 -12.43
CA ALA A 185 -3.48 12.35 -11.85
C ALA A 185 -4.57 12.25 -12.94
N GLY A 186 -5.43 11.23 -12.89
CA GLY A 186 -6.56 11.09 -13.83
C GLY A 186 -6.21 10.80 -15.30
N ILE A 187 -4.93 10.69 -15.66
CA ILE A 187 -4.50 10.40 -17.04
C ILE A 187 -4.80 8.96 -17.50
N GLY A 188 -5.33 8.12 -16.62
CA GLY A 188 -5.70 6.73 -16.91
C GLY A 188 -4.57 5.70 -16.73
N LYS A 189 -3.56 5.96 -15.88
CA LYS A 189 -2.44 5.02 -15.65
C LYS A 189 -2.92 3.67 -15.12
N SER A 190 -3.64 3.67 -14.01
CA SER A 190 -4.16 2.46 -13.39
C SER A 190 -5.15 1.76 -14.33
N THR A 191 -5.94 2.53 -15.09
CA THR A 191 -6.88 2.02 -16.09
C THR A 191 -6.17 1.26 -17.23
N VAL A 192 -5.11 1.83 -17.84
CA VAL A 192 -4.41 1.14 -18.93
C VAL A 192 -3.68 -0.11 -18.44
N VAL A 193 -3.06 -0.04 -17.26
CA VAL A 193 -2.36 -1.18 -16.65
C VAL A 193 -3.36 -2.29 -16.31
N ALA A 194 -4.50 -1.95 -15.72
CA ALA A 194 -5.55 -2.91 -15.40
C ALA A 194 -6.17 -3.55 -16.66
N HIS A 195 -6.39 -2.76 -17.71
CA HIS A 195 -6.86 -3.27 -19.00
C HIS A 195 -5.87 -4.24 -19.64
N TRP A 196 -4.59 -3.87 -19.71
CA TRP A 196 -3.51 -4.73 -20.19
C TRP A 196 -3.42 -6.02 -19.37
N LEU A 197 -3.46 -5.90 -18.05
CA LEU A 197 -3.32 -7.03 -17.14
C LEU A 197 -4.47 -8.03 -17.26
N ASN A 198 -5.71 -7.57 -17.44
CA ASN A 198 -6.87 -8.44 -17.69
C ASN A 198 -6.63 -9.33 -18.91
N LYS A 199 -6.26 -8.72 -20.05
CA LYS A 199 -5.93 -9.45 -21.27
C LYS A 199 -4.77 -10.42 -21.05
N ARG A 200 -3.74 -10.00 -20.30
CA ARG A 200 -2.56 -10.83 -20.06
C ARG A 200 -2.83 -12.03 -19.16
N MET A 201 -3.72 -11.89 -18.17
CA MET A 201 -4.15 -12.99 -17.32
C MET A 201 -4.93 -14.06 -18.10
N ASP A 202 -5.66 -13.68 -19.16
CA ASP A 202 -6.31 -14.63 -20.06
C ASP A 202 -5.29 -15.40 -20.93
N GLU A 203 -4.22 -14.73 -21.36
CA GLU A 203 -3.14 -15.32 -22.18
C GLU A 203 -2.15 -16.17 -21.36
N GLU A 204 -1.93 -15.82 -20.08
CA GLU A 204 -0.99 -16.50 -19.18
C GLU A 204 -1.70 -17.09 -17.95
N PRO A 205 -2.24 -18.32 -18.02
CA PRO A 205 -2.96 -18.95 -16.90
C PRO A 205 -2.12 -19.19 -15.64
N THR A 206 -0.79 -19.22 -15.78
CA THR A 206 0.15 -19.38 -14.66
C THR A 206 0.56 -18.06 -14.01
N LEU A 207 0.02 -16.93 -14.48
CA LEU A 207 0.34 -15.61 -13.96
C LEU A 207 -0.33 -15.38 -12.60
N SER A 208 0.51 -15.18 -11.59
CA SER A 208 0.12 -14.93 -10.21
C SER A 208 0.26 -13.44 -9.91
N VAL A 209 -0.84 -12.70 -10.02
CA VAL A 209 -0.90 -11.24 -9.86
C VAL A 209 -1.14 -10.81 -8.41
N CYS A 210 -0.38 -9.82 -7.94
CA CYS A 210 -0.63 -9.04 -6.73
C CYS A 210 -0.91 -7.59 -7.12
N TRP A 211 -2.15 -7.11 -7.09
CA TRP A 211 -2.45 -5.69 -7.27
C TRP A 211 -2.58 -5.00 -5.92
N TYR A 212 -1.58 -4.25 -5.50
CA TYR A 212 -1.59 -3.52 -4.23
C TYR A 212 -1.86 -2.03 -4.47
N PRO A 213 -3.07 -1.52 -4.16
CA PRO A 213 -3.35 -0.08 -4.20
C PRO A 213 -2.73 0.62 -3.00
N CYS A 214 -1.60 1.29 -3.19
CA CYS A 214 -0.89 2.01 -2.15
C CYS A 214 -1.70 3.20 -1.65
N GLN A 215 -1.83 3.31 -0.35
CA GLN A 215 -2.54 4.38 0.33
C GLN A 215 -1.55 5.23 1.15
N SER A 216 -1.92 6.47 1.44
CA SER A 216 -1.05 7.40 2.20
C SER A 216 -0.80 6.94 3.64
N TRP A 217 -1.66 6.10 4.18
CA TRP A 217 -1.50 5.49 5.51
C TRP A 217 -0.72 4.17 5.51
N ASP A 218 -0.42 3.59 4.34
CA ASP A 218 0.31 2.33 4.27
C ASP A 218 1.76 2.49 4.77
N ARG A 219 2.23 1.47 5.48
CA ARG A 219 3.60 1.38 6.01
C ARG A 219 4.30 0.15 5.48
N GLN A 220 5.63 0.13 5.56
CA GLN A 220 6.48 -1.00 5.12
C GLN A 220 5.95 -2.35 5.60
N LEU A 221 5.60 -2.43 6.88
CA LEU A 221 5.12 -3.67 7.48
C LEU A 221 3.83 -4.17 6.83
N GLY A 222 2.85 -3.29 6.64
CA GLY A 222 1.56 -3.65 6.01
C GLY A 222 1.75 -4.13 4.58
N VAL A 223 2.59 -3.44 3.80
CA VAL A 223 2.92 -3.85 2.43
C VAL A 223 3.63 -5.22 2.45
N ALA A 224 4.66 -5.40 3.27
CA ALA A 224 5.42 -6.64 3.35
C ALA A 224 4.55 -7.85 3.73
N VAL A 225 3.71 -7.71 4.76
CA VAL A 225 2.73 -8.73 5.18
C VAL A 225 1.84 -9.16 4.01
N SER A 226 1.33 -8.17 3.29
CA SER A 226 0.39 -8.37 2.18
C SER A 226 1.05 -9.09 1.01
N LEU A 227 2.30 -8.72 0.69
CA LEU A 227 3.08 -9.42 -0.34
C LEU A 227 3.38 -10.87 0.05
N LEU A 228 3.76 -11.14 1.30
CA LEU A 228 4.02 -12.51 1.77
C LEU A 228 2.78 -13.39 1.68
N HIS A 229 1.64 -12.88 2.15
CA HIS A 229 0.37 -13.58 2.04
C HIS A 229 0.04 -13.90 0.57
N ARG A 230 0.29 -12.96 -0.35
CA ARG A 230 0.06 -13.19 -1.77
C ARG A 230 0.94 -14.28 -2.37
N LEU A 231 2.18 -14.35 -1.93
CA LEU A 231 3.14 -15.38 -2.34
C LEU A 231 2.81 -16.75 -1.74
N GLY A 232 1.78 -16.85 -0.90
CA GLY A 232 1.34 -18.10 -0.31
C GLY A 232 2.09 -18.48 0.96
N ILE A 233 2.79 -17.53 1.58
CA ILE A 233 3.43 -17.70 2.89
C ILE A 233 2.36 -17.59 3.97
N ASP A 234 2.28 -18.63 4.80
CA ASP A 234 1.42 -18.70 5.97
C ASP A 234 2.00 -19.64 7.03
N ASP A 235 1.34 -19.73 8.19
CA ASP A 235 1.75 -20.61 9.30
C ASP A 235 1.93 -22.09 8.90
N LYS A 236 1.33 -22.53 7.78
CA LYS A 236 1.41 -23.92 7.31
C LYS A 236 2.51 -24.12 6.26
N HIS A 237 2.92 -23.06 5.58
CA HIS A 237 3.90 -23.11 4.51
C HIS A 237 4.79 -21.86 4.56
N ASP A 238 5.79 -21.93 5.44
CA ASP A 238 6.86 -20.94 5.55
C ASP A 238 8.23 -21.61 5.68
N PRO A 239 8.74 -22.24 4.60
CA PRO A 239 9.98 -23.02 4.67
C PRO A 239 11.23 -22.16 4.90
N TYR A 240 11.14 -20.85 4.64
CA TYR A 240 12.25 -19.90 4.83
C TYR A 240 12.05 -18.98 6.02
N GLN A 241 11.04 -19.23 6.88
CA GLN A 241 10.76 -18.45 8.08
C GLN A 241 10.56 -16.95 7.78
N LEU A 242 9.91 -16.61 6.66
CA LEU A 242 9.58 -15.24 6.29
C LEU A 242 8.72 -14.54 7.36
N MET A 243 7.84 -15.27 8.02
CA MET A 243 6.99 -14.75 9.10
C MET A 243 7.82 -14.23 10.29
N ASP A 244 8.93 -14.90 10.60
CA ASP A 244 9.83 -14.51 11.70
C ASP A 244 10.58 -13.19 11.43
N THR A 245 10.57 -12.71 10.17
CA THR A 245 11.12 -11.38 9.84
C THR A 245 10.15 -10.24 10.15
N LEU A 246 8.87 -10.56 10.35
CA LEU A 246 7.86 -9.58 10.64
C LEU A 246 7.90 -9.25 12.14
N PRO A 247 7.99 -7.97 12.52
CA PRO A 247 7.91 -7.57 13.91
C PRO A 247 6.56 -7.98 14.52
N LEU A 248 6.64 -8.81 15.57
CA LEU A 248 5.48 -9.21 16.38
C LEU A 248 5.04 -8.09 17.33
N VAL A 249 5.98 -7.20 17.67
CA VAL A 249 5.75 -6.09 18.59
C VAL A 249 5.32 -4.86 17.78
N PRO A 250 4.16 -4.25 18.09
CA PRO A 250 3.75 -3.02 17.44
C PRO A 250 4.82 -1.94 17.55
N GLY A 251 5.13 -1.29 16.43
CA GLY A 251 6.11 -0.20 16.37
C GLY A 251 7.57 -0.60 16.26
N ALA A 252 7.89 -1.90 16.30
CA ALA A 252 9.19 -2.37 15.87
C ALA A 252 9.32 -2.23 14.34
N GLU A 253 10.50 -1.82 13.89
CA GLU A 253 10.81 -1.70 12.46
C GLU A 253 10.96 -3.08 11.82
N LEU A 254 10.60 -3.17 10.54
CA LEU A 254 10.80 -4.37 9.74
C LEU A 254 12.30 -4.54 9.47
N ASP A 255 12.86 -5.72 9.74
CA ASP A 255 14.21 -6.05 9.25
C ASP A 255 14.13 -6.34 7.74
N VAL A 256 14.20 -5.26 6.96
CA VAL A 256 14.09 -5.28 5.50
C VAL A 256 15.16 -6.17 4.88
N ASP A 257 16.36 -6.23 5.47
CA ASP A 257 17.46 -7.05 4.94
C ASP A 257 17.20 -8.55 5.12
N ALA A 258 16.77 -8.95 6.33
CA ALA A 258 16.37 -10.33 6.60
C ALA A 258 15.17 -10.75 5.74
N TRP A 259 14.16 -9.88 5.63
CA TRP A 259 12.98 -10.09 4.79
C TRP A 259 13.40 -10.28 3.32
N ARG A 260 14.23 -9.38 2.78
CA ARG A 260 14.74 -9.45 1.39
C ARG A 260 15.46 -10.77 1.11
N ARG A 261 16.38 -11.17 1.99
CA ARG A 261 17.20 -12.39 1.80
C ARG A 261 16.34 -13.65 1.82
N ARG A 262 15.41 -13.77 2.77
CA ARG A 262 14.52 -14.93 2.88
C ARG A 262 13.52 -14.96 1.73
N LEU A 263 13.03 -13.81 1.28
CA LEU A 263 12.08 -13.71 0.18
C LEU A 263 12.75 -14.11 -1.13
N LEU A 264 13.97 -13.64 -1.37
CA LEU A 264 14.77 -14.04 -2.51
C LEU A 264 14.99 -15.56 -2.51
N ALA A 265 15.39 -16.14 -1.38
CA ALA A 265 15.59 -17.59 -1.27
C ALA A 265 14.31 -18.36 -1.64
N TYR A 266 13.15 -17.94 -1.12
CA TYR A 266 11.86 -18.52 -1.48
C TYR A 266 11.54 -18.43 -2.98
N LEU A 267 11.70 -17.25 -3.58
CA LEU A 267 11.36 -17.01 -4.99
C LEU A 267 12.33 -17.70 -5.97
N THR A 268 13.54 -18.02 -5.53
CA THR A 268 14.55 -18.74 -6.32
C THR A 268 14.52 -20.25 -6.13
N ASP A 269 13.61 -20.78 -5.31
CA ASP A 269 13.42 -22.22 -5.08
C ASP A 269 12.15 -22.74 -5.76
N PRO A 270 12.27 -23.30 -6.98
CA PRO A 270 11.11 -23.80 -7.72
C PRO A 270 10.45 -25.01 -7.05
N THR A 271 11.15 -25.74 -6.19
CA THR A 271 10.60 -26.94 -5.54
C THR A 271 9.57 -26.55 -4.50
N THR A 272 9.95 -25.63 -3.61
CA THR A 272 9.05 -25.03 -2.62
C THR A 272 7.81 -24.39 -3.25
N ILE A 273 7.98 -23.61 -4.32
CA ILE A 273 6.85 -22.98 -5.03
C ILE A 273 5.91 -24.04 -5.61
N ARG A 274 6.46 -25.12 -6.21
CA ARG A 274 5.65 -26.24 -6.72
C ARG A 274 4.93 -26.99 -5.61
N GLU A 275 5.52 -27.16 -4.43
CA GLU A 275 4.83 -27.83 -3.31
C GLU A 275 3.58 -27.06 -2.86
N ARG A 276 3.63 -25.72 -2.88
CA ARG A 276 2.51 -24.86 -2.50
C ARG A 276 1.47 -24.74 -3.59
N PHE A 277 1.88 -24.47 -4.82
CA PHE A 277 0.99 -24.14 -5.93
C PHE A 277 0.69 -25.32 -6.87
N GLY A 278 1.40 -26.44 -6.74
CA GLY A 278 1.31 -27.62 -7.62
C GLY A 278 0.40 -28.76 -7.13
N ARG A 279 -0.50 -28.53 -6.16
CA ARG A 279 -1.44 -29.58 -5.69
C ARG A 279 -2.77 -29.54 -6.47
N GLY A 280 -2.98 -30.52 -7.36
CA GLY A 280 -4.23 -30.73 -8.14
C GLY A 280 -3.98 -31.29 -9.55
N ASP A 281 -4.98 -31.24 -10.44
CA ASP A 281 -4.93 -31.62 -11.89
C ASP A 281 -3.86 -30.83 -12.71
N HIS A 282 -3.12 -29.94 -12.06
CA HIS A 282 -2.13 -29.01 -12.63
C HIS A 282 -0.67 -29.42 -12.37
N SER A 283 -0.40 -30.67 -11.97
CA SER A 283 0.95 -31.16 -11.64
C SER A 283 1.98 -31.07 -12.78
N ASN A 284 1.51 -30.94 -14.03
CA ASN A 284 2.34 -30.78 -15.22
C ASN A 284 2.57 -29.32 -15.65
N LEU A 285 1.93 -28.34 -15.01
CA LEU A 285 2.15 -26.93 -15.35
C LEU A 285 3.44 -26.39 -14.72
N PRO A 286 4.12 -25.43 -15.37
CA PRO A 286 5.25 -24.74 -14.76
C PRO A 286 4.80 -23.99 -13.49
N PRO A 287 5.73 -23.71 -12.55
CA PRO A 287 5.41 -22.91 -11.38
C PRO A 287 4.87 -21.53 -11.79
N PRO A 288 4.02 -20.91 -10.95
CA PRO A 288 3.47 -19.60 -11.26
C PRO A 288 4.56 -18.55 -11.44
N THR A 289 4.36 -17.66 -12.41
CA THR A 289 5.15 -16.44 -12.56
C THR A 289 4.50 -15.34 -11.75
N PHE A 290 5.25 -14.69 -10.85
CA PHE A 290 4.70 -13.66 -9.98
C PHE A 290 4.85 -12.26 -10.59
N LEU A 291 3.76 -11.50 -10.59
CA LEU A 291 3.73 -10.09 -10.96
C LEU A 291 3.15 -9.29 -9.80
N ILE A 292 3.94 -8.38 -9.24
CA ILE A 292 3.46 -7.42 -8.24
C ILE A 292 3.23 -6.08 -8.92
N VAL A 293 1.97 -5.65 -8.91
CA VAL A 293 1.55 -4.31 -9.30
C VAL A 293 1.40 -3.47 -8.03
N LEU A 294 2.20 -2.42 -7.89
CA LEU A 294 2.03 -1.41 -6.84
C LEU A 294 1.38 -0.19 -7.49
N ASP A 295 0.12 0.07 -7.19
CA ASP A 295 -0.63 1.20 -7.74
C ASP A 295 -0.51 2.41 -6.80
N ASP A 296 -0.39 3.61 -7.36
CA ASP A 296 -0.16 4.86 -6.63
C ASP A 296 1.03 4.86 -5.65
N VAL A 297 2.20 4.34 -6.06
CA VAL A 297 3.42 4.21 -5.25
C VAL A 297 3.88 5.51 -4.58
N HIS A 298 3.61 6.66 -5.19
CA HIS A 298 3.90 7.98 -4.60
C HIS A 298 3.35 8.17 -3.18
N HIS A 299 2.25 7.48 -2.80
CA HIS A 299 1.71 7.54 -1.45
C HIS A 299 2.60 6.90 -0.37
N ILE A 300 3.40 5.91 -0.75
CA ILE A 300 4.27 5.17 0.19
C ILE A 300 5.76 5.39 -0.08
N ASN A 301 6.12 6.15 -1.12
CA ASN A 301 7.50 6.30 -1.58
C ASN A 301 8.46 6.71 -0.45
N ASP A 302 8.02 7.63 0.42
CA ASP A 302 8.87 8.14 1.50
C ASP A 302 8.85 7.21 2.73
N ASN A 303 7.68 6.65 3.05
CA ASN A 303 7.51 5.78 4.23
C ASN A 303 8.03 4.35 4.00
N ALA A 304 8.12 3.91 2.75
CA ALA A 304 8.47 2.54 2.38
C ALA A 304 9.66 2.40 1.42
N SER A 305 10.49 3.44 1.30
CA SER A 305 11.63 3.48 0.37
C SER A 305 12.56 2.27 0.50
N ASP A 306 12.91 1.88 1.74
CA ASP A 306 13.82 0.75 2.00
C ASP A 306 13.22 -0.58 1.52
N LEU A 307 11.94 -0.80 1.79
CA LEU A 307 11.22 -1.99 1.34
C LEU A 307 11.11 -2.03 -0.19
N LEU A 308 10.77 -0.89 -0.83
CA LEU A 308 10.68 -0.80 -2.30
C LEU A 308 12.04 -1.07 -2.96
N GLY A 309 13.11 -0.51 -2.40
CA GLY A 309 14.47 -0.79 -2.84
C GLY A 309 14.87 -2.26 -2.67
N ALA A 310 14.49 -2.88 -1.55
CA ALA A 310 14.70 -4.30 -1.32
C ALA A 310 13.89 -5.19 -2.29
N LEU A 311 12.64 -4.83 -2.56
CA LEU A 311 11.78 -5.54 -3.50
C LEU A 311 12.34 -5.45 -4.93
N LEU A 312 12.84 -4.28 -5.35
CA LEU A 312 13.54 -4.14 -6.64
C LEU A 312 14.77 -5.04 -6.73
N GLN A 313 15.56 -5.15 -5.66
CA GLN A 313 16.71 -6.06 -5.62
C GLN A 313 16.29 -7.53 -5.76
N VAL A 314 15.18 -7.93 -5.12
CA VAL A 314 14.60 -9.28 -5.25
C VAL A 314 14.17 -9.53 -6.69
N ALA A 315 13.46 -8.59 -7.31
CA ALA A 315 13.02 -8.72 -8.71
C ALA A 315 14.18 -8.83 -9.70
N VAL A 316 15.31 -8.17 -9.43
CA VAL A 316 16.52 -8.29 -10.27
C VAL A 316 17.17 -9.67 -10.16
N GLN A 317 16.98 -10.38 -9.03
CA GLN A 317 17.66 -11.64 -8.72
C GLN A 317 16.72 -12.86 -8.73
N SER A 318 15.46 -12.68 -9.11
CA SER A 318 14.46 -13.74 -9.13
C SER A 318 13.51 -13.59 -10.32
N PRO A 319 12.65 -14.58 -10.61
CA PRO A 319 11.64 -14.49 -11.66
C PRO A 319 10.49 -13.50 -11.38
N LEU A 320 10.52 -12.77 -10.26
CA LEU A 320 9.52 -11.79 -9.89
C LEU A 320 9.64 -10.54 -10.77
N GLN A 321 8.52 -10.09 -11.33
CA GLN A 321 8.44 -8.79 -12.00
C GLN A 321 7.62 -7.78 -11.19
N LEU A 322 8.02 -6.52 -11.25
CA LEU A 322 7.36 -5.40 -10.58
C LEU A 322 6.82 -4.41 -11.60
N LEU A 323 5.55 -4.07 -11.50
CA LEU A 323 4.94 -2.95 -12.21
C LEU A 323 4.52 -1.92 -11.17
N MET A 324 5.03 -0.70 -11.29
CA MET A 324 4.69 0.39 -10.38
C MET A 324 3.97 1.48 -11.13
N VAL A 325 2.82 1.90 -10.62
CA VAL A 325 2.09 3.07 -11.12
C VAL A 325 2.30 4.21 -10.15
N SER A 326 2.67 5.39 -10.67
CA SER A 326 2.95 6.53 -9.83
C SER A 326 2.65 7.85 -10.55
N ARG A 327 2.32 8.89 -9.78
CA ARG A 327 2.17 10.26 -10.32
C ARG A 327 3.50 10.93 -10.60
N THR A 328 4.52 10.55 -9.85
CA THR A 328 5.87 11.10 -9.90
C THR A 328 6.89 9.97 -9.91
N ARG A 329 8.10 10.27 -10.37
CA ARG A 329 9.20 9.32 -10.31
C ARG A 329 9.51 8.96 -8.85
N PRO A 330 9.43 7.67 -8.45
CA PRO A 330 9.84 7.22 -7.12
C PRO A 330 11.33 7.47 -6.85
N THR A 331 11.69 7.65 -5.58
CA THR A 331 13.04 8.07 -5.17
C THR A 331 13.95 6.92 -4.74
N PHE A 332 13.42 5.70 -4.60
CA PHE A 332 14.17 4.51 -4.16
C PHE A 332 15.13 3.94 -5.23
N TYR A 333 15.11 4.45 -6.46
CA TYR A 333 16.05 4.11 -7.53
C TYR A 333 16.59 5.38 -8.22
N ASP A 334 17.78 5.28 -8.82
CA ASP A 334 18.42 6.42 -9.49
C ASP A 334 18.43 6.28 -11.03
N ARG A 335 18.92 7.32 -11.73
CA ARG A 335 19.03 7.31 -13.20
C ARG A 335 19.99 6.23 -13.73
N ARG A 336 20.94 5.76 -12.92
CA ARG A 336 21.85 4.69 -13.31
C ARG A 336 21.12 3.35 -13.30
N ASP A 337 20.18 3.15 -12.39
CA ASP A 337 19.32 1.96 -12.40
C ASP A 337 18.41 1.90 -13.65
N VAL A 338 18.12 3.05 -14.27
CA VAL A 338 17.36 3.11 -15.55
C VAL A 338 18.27 2.95 -16.77
N HIS A 339 19.32 3.78 -16.90
CA HIS A 339 20.07 3.89 -18.16
C HIS A 339 21.37 3.07 -18.23
N ILE A 340 21.90 2.60 -17.09
CA ILE A 340 23.21 1.93 -17.05
C ILE A 340 23.06 0.47 -16.61
N ARG A 341 22.29 0.25 -15.54
CA ARG A 341 22.11 -1.08 -14.94
C ARG A 341 20.87 -1.79 -15.48
N GLU A 342 20.02 -1.07 -16.23
CA GLU A 342 18.81 -1.60 -16.86
C GLU A 342 17.97 -2.46 -15.90
N LYS A 343 17.74 -1.95 -14.68
CA LYS A 343 16.90 -2.59 -13.67
C LYS A 343 15.46 -2.12 -13.74
N VAL A 344 15.27 -0.86 -14.14
CA VAL A 344 13.97 -0.19 -14.20
C VAL A 344 13.77 0.39 -15.59
N LYS A 345 12.66 0.03 -16.26
CA LYS A 345 12.14 0.77 -17.42
C LYS A 345 11.13 1.81 -16.93
N GLU A 346 11.11 2.99 -17.56
CA GLU A 346 10.15 4.06 -17.26
C GLU A 346 9.26 4.28 -18.49
N VAL A 347 7.95 4.35 -18.29
CA VAL A 347 6.94 4.67 -19.31
C VAL A 347 6.14 5.87 -18.82
N GLU A 348 6.11 6.94 -19.62
CA GLU A 348 5.37 8.15 -19.28
C GLU A 348 4.09 8.24 -20.11
N ILE A 349 2.95 8.24 -19.41
CA ILE A 349 1.63 8.36 -20.01
C ILE A 349 1.28 9.84 -20.16
N GLN A 350 1.14 10.26 -21.40
CA GLN A 350 0.71 11.62 -21.77
C GLN A 350 -0.81 11.69 -22.01
N GLY A 351 -1.31 12.88 -22.34
CA GLY A 351 -2.68 13.08 -22.82
C GLY A 351 -2.96 12.25 -24.08
N LEU A 352 -4.24 11.97 -24.31
CA LEU A 352 -4.70 11.33 -25.55
C LEU A 352 -4.42 12.24 -26.75
N SER A 353 -3.93 11.65 -27.84
CA SER A 353 -3.75 12.36 -29.10
C SER A 353 -5.10 12.80 -29.68
N ILE A 354 -5.07 13.78 -30.60
CA ILE A 354 -6.26 14.24 -31.31
C ILE A 354 -6.95 13.07 -32.04
N SER A 355 -6.19 12.13 -32.62
CA SER A 355 -6.75 10.95 -33.27
C SER A 355 -7.45 10.02 -32.26
N ALA A 356 -6.84 9.77 -31.11
CA ALA A 356 -7.43 8.97 -30.04
C ALA A 356 -8.71 9.60 -29.46
N LEU A 357 -8.74 10.93 -29.34
CA LEU A 357 -9.94 11.65 -28.93
C LEU A 357 -11.04 11.56 -29.98
N GLY A 358 -10.70 11.65 -31.26
CA GLY A 358 -11.66 11.45 -32.36
C GLY A 358 -12.29 10.07 -32.31
N GLU A 359 -11.48 9.01 -32.18
CA GLU A 359 -11.97 7.64 -32.06
C GLU A 359 -12.89 7.42 -30.84
N TRP A 360 -12.63 8.11 -29.73
CA TRP A 360 -13.51 8.05 -28.55
C TRP A 360 -14.78 8.88 -28.77
N LEU A 361 -14.71 10.07 -29.34
CA LEU A 361 -15.88 10.89 -29.66
C LEU A 361 -16.83 10.17 -30.63
N ASP A 362 -16.31 9.38 -31.55
CA ASP A 362 -17.10 8.57 -32.49
C ASP A 362 -17.96 7.51 -31.79
N THR A 363 -17.67 7.16 -30.53
CA THR A 363 -18.50 6.23 -29.74
C THR A 363 -19.65 6.92 -29.01
N PHE A 364 -19.77 8.25 -29.09
CA PHE A 364 -20.80 9.00 -28.36
C PHE A 364 -22.12 8.95 -29.13
N ASP A 365 -23.21 8.58 -28.45
CA ASP A 365 -24.58 8.69 -28.96
C ASP A 365 -25.11 10.15 -28.89
N ALA A 366 -24.28 11.13 -29.28
CA ALA A 366 -24.62 12.56 -29.22
C ALA A 366 -24.91 13.13 -30.62
N ILE A 367 -25.94 13.98 -30.72
CA ILE A 367 -26.41 14.57 -31.99
C ILE A 367 -25.41 15.60 -32.54
N GLU A 368 -24.63 16.25 -31.67
CA GLU A 368 -23.56 17.20 -32.02
C GLU A 368 -22.38 17.03 -31.06
N ALA A 369 -21.48 16.09 -31.36
CA ALA A 369 -20.22 15.96 -30.63
C ALA A 369 -19.27 17.11 -31.01
N PRO A 370 -18.56 17.74 -30.03
CA PRO A 370 -17.55 18.76 -30.34
C PRO A 370 -16.40 18.16 -31.14
N ALA A 371 -15.73 18.97 -31.96
CA ALA A 371 -14.57 18.51 -32.73
C ALA A 371 -13.41 18.11 -31.81
N ALA A 372 -12.73 17.00 -32.14
CA ALA A 372 -11.62 16.48 -31.35
C ALA A 372 -10.49 17.50 -31.10
N GLU A 373 -10.23 18.40 -32.06
CA GLU A 373 -9.26 19.48 -31.91
C GLU A 373 -9.65 20.47 -30.81
N ASP A 374 -10.93 20.82 -30.72
CA ASP A 374 -11.41 21.79 -29.73
C ASP A 374 -11.44 21.17 -28.33
N VAL A 375 -11.84 19.90 -28.24
CA VAL A 375 -11.75 19.12 -27.00
C VAL A 375 -10.29 19.00 -26.53
N HIS A 376 -9.36 18.69 -27.44
CA HIS A 376 -7.94 18.61 -27.13
C HIS A 376 -7.39 19.95 -26.64
N LYS A 377 -7.74 21.08 -27.28
CA LYS A 377 -7.33 22.42 -26.83
C LYS A 377 -7.83 22.73 -25.42
N MET A 378 -9.05 22.31 -25.08
CA MET A 378 -9.64 22.59 -23.77
C MET A 378 -9.12 21.69 -22.64
N THR A 379 -8.73 20.45 -22.96
CA THR A 379 -8.45 19.41 -21.96
C THR A 379 -7.01 18.93 -21.95
N GLY A 380 -6.21 19.27 -22.97
CA GLY A 380 -4.89 18.67 -23.19
C GLY A 380 -4.95 17.17 -23.46
N GLY A 381 -6.10 16.63 -23.86
CA GLY A 381 -6.31 15.20 -24.06
C GLY A 381 -6.47 14.40 -22.77
N HIS A 382 -6.89 15.03 -21.67
CA HIS A 382 -7.06 14.35 -20.40
C HIS A 382 -8.28 13.40 -20.41
N PRO A 383 -8.11 12.07 -20.20
CA PRO A 383 -9.21 11.10 -20.26
C PRO A 383 -10.38 11.38 -19.33
N LEU A 384 -10.12 11.82 -18.09
CA LEU A 384 -11.22 12.15 -17.18
C LEU A 384 -12.14 13.26 -17.74
N ALA A 385 -11.61 14.22 -18.49
CA ALA A 385 -12.42 15.27 -19.09
C ALA A 385 -13.34 14.71 -20.19
N MET A 386 -12.87 13.69 -20.92
CA MET A 386 -13.68 12.94 -21.88
C MET A 386 -14.78 12.12 -21.19
N GLU A 387 -14.47 11.48 -20.06
CA GLU A 387 -15.48 10.75 -19.29
C GLU A 387 -16.59 11.68 -18.78
N LEU A 388 -16.24 12.88 -18.34
CA LEU A 388 -17.21 13.89 -17.91
C LEU A 388 -18.04 14.42 -19.09
N LEU A 389 -17.42 14.59 -20.26
CA LEU A 389 -18.13 14.94 -21.50
C LEU A 389 -19.14 13.85 -21.89
N GLU A 390 -18.78 12.57 -21.79
CA GLU A 390 -19.65 11.43 -22.08
C GLU A 390 -20.85 11.37 -21.13
N LEU A 391 -20.62 11.58 -19.83
CA LEU A 391 -21.65 11.49 -18.80
C LEU A 391 -22.61 12.68 -18.79
N TYR A 392 -22.11 13.89 -19.03
CA TYR A 392 -22.87 15.14 -18.80
C TYR A 392 -23.07 16.00 -20.04
N GLY A 393 -22.48 15.61 -21.19
CA GLY A 393 -22.54 16.40 -22.43
C GLY A 393 -21.77 17.72 -22.37
N SER A 394 -20.98 17.97 -21.32
CA SER A 394 -20.17 19.19 -21.19
C SER A 394 -18.84 18.93 -20.48
N ILE A 395 -17.76 19.56 -20.99
CA ILE A 395 -16.39 19.45 -20.45
C ILE A 395 -16.22 20.33 -19.20
N THR A 396 -16.94 21.45 -19.14
CA THR A 396 -16.86 22.45 -18.05
C THR A 396 -17.78 22.12 -16.88
N HIS A 397 -17.89 20.83 -16.53
CA HIS A 397 -18.66 20.44 -15.36
C HIS A 397 -17.91 20.84 -14.07
N GLY A 398 -18.65 21.15 -13.00
CA GLY A 398 -18.06 21.55 -11.72
C GLY A 398 -17.08 20.51 -11.15
N ASP A 399 -17.33 19.22 -11.42
CA ASP A 399 -16.46 18.13 -11.00
C ASP A 399 -15.11 18.09 -11.73
N TRP A 400 -15.04 18.54 -13.00
CA TRP A 400 -13.76 18.65 -13.71
C TRP A 400 -12.87 19.73 -13.08
N LEU A 401 -13.46 20.90 -12.82
CA LEU A 401 -12.74 22.02 -12.19
C LEU A 401 -12.28 21.64 -10.78
N ARG A 402 -13.15 21.00 -10.00
CA ARG A 402 -12.80 20.51 -8.66
C ARG A 402 -11.67 19.48 -8.69
N PHE A 403 -11.69 18.55 -9.65
CA PHE A 403 -10.60 17.60 -9.82
C PHE A 403 -9.27 18.30 -10.14
N VAL A 404 -9.27 19.26 -11.08
CA VAL A 404 -8.05 20.00 -11.42
C VAL A 404 -7.54 20.79 -10.20
N ASP A 405 -8.43 21.42 -9.45
CA ASP A 405 -8.07 22.14 -8.23
C ASP A 405 -7.45 21.21 -7.18
N GLU A 406 -8.17 20.15 -6.77
CA GLU A 406 -7.78 19.26 -5.66
C GLU A 406 -6.59 18.34 -6.02
N GLU A 407 -6.58 17.75 -7.22
CA GLU A 407 -5.63 16.68 -7.56
C GLU A 407 -4.39 17.17 -8.32
N ILE A 408 -4.44 18.37 -8.91
CA ILE A 408 -3.34 18.95 -9.69
C ILE A 408 -2.82 20.23 -9.04
N LEU A 409 -3.68 21.21 -8.76
CA LEU A 409 -3.25 22.55 -8.33
C LEU A 409 -2.89 22.63 -6.85
N ASP A 410 -3.63 21.99 -5.96
CA ASP A 410 -3.40 22.05 -4.50
C ASP A 410 -2.16 21.26 -4.06
N VAL A 411 -1.70 20.32 -4.89
CA VAL A 411 -0.48 19.55 -4.65
C VAL A 411 0.78 20.34 -5.07
N LEU A 412 0.62 21.39 -5.89
CA LEU A 412 1.75 22.20 -6.36
C LEU A 412 2.16 23.25 -5.33
N PRO A 413 3.46 23.53 -5.16
CA PRO A 413 3.91 24.66 -4.37
C PRO A 413 3.30 25.97 -4.90
N GLU A 414 2.89 26.86 -4.00
CA GLU A 414 2.25 28.15 -4.36
C GLU A 414 2.99 28.93 -5.45
N LYS A 415 4.33 28.99 -5.37
CA LYS A 415 5.14 29.68 -6.38
C LYS A 415 5.11 29.01 -7.76
N GLU A 416 4.97 27.69 -7.82
CA GLU A 416 4.83 26.96 -9.08
C GLU A 416 3.42 27.15 -9.66
N LYS A 417 2.39 27.20 -8.81
CA LYS A 417 1.01 27.52 -9.19
C LYS A 417 0.90 28.92 -9.80
N GLU A 418 1.60 29.90 -9.24
CA GLU A 418 1.64 31.28 -9.76
C GLU A 418 2.33 31.36 -11.14
N LEU A 419 3.44 30.64 -11.33
CA LEU A 419 4.10 30.53 -12.64
C LEU A 419 3.17 29.94 -13.70
N LEU A 420 2.45 28.86 -13.36
CA LEU A 420 1.47 28.23 -14.24
C LEU A 420 0.30 29.15 -14.58
N ALA A 421 -0.23 29.88 -13.59
CA ALA A 421 -1.33 30.82 -13.79
C ALA A 421 -0.95 31.94 -14.77
N LEU A 422 0.27 32.48 -14.66
CA LEU A 422 0.78 33.49 -15.58
C LEU A 422 0.97 32.95 -17.01
N LEU A 423 1.38 31.69 -17.14
CA LEU A 423 1.52 31.04 -18.45
C LEU A 423 0.17 30.69 -19.07
N ALA A 424 -0.82 30.26 -18.27
CA ALA A 424 -2.14 29.88 -18.74
C ALA A 424 -2.89 31.04 -19.43
N VAL A 425 -2.62 32.28 -19.02
CA VAL A 425 -3.22 33.50 -19.62
C VAL A 425 -2.43 33.98 -20.85
N SER A 426 -1.27 33.38 -21.14
CA SER A 426 -0.40 33.84 -22.22
C SER A 426 -0.72 33.18 -23.56
N GLU A 427 -0.96 34.00 -24.58
CA GLU A 427 -1.15 33.52 -25.95
C GLU A 427 0.16 33.20 -26.69
N ARG A 428 1.33 33.52 -26.10
CA ARG A 428 2.65 33.35 -26.72
C ARG A 428 3.70 32.89 -25.72
N PRO A 429 4.74 32.15 -26.14
CA PRO A 429 5.83 31.76 -25.25
C PRO A 429 6.46 32.96 -24.53
N ILE A 430 6.48 32.92 -23.20
CA ILE A 430 7.08 33.95 -22.35
C ILE A 430 8.54 33.58 -22.07
N LYS A 431 9.47 34.53 -22.24
CA LYS A 431 10.87 34.31 -21.81
C LYS A 431 10.94 34.20 -20.29
N TRP A 432 11.74 33.24 -19.80
CA TRP A 432 11.90 32.95 -18.37
C TRP A 432 12.15 34.20 -17.50
N GLU A 433 12.99 35.14 -17.94
CA GLU A 433 13.30 36.35 -17.17
C GLU A 433 12.06 37.20 -16.85
N PHE A 434 11.11 37.29 -17.79
CA PHE A 434 9.87 38.04 -17.58
C PHE A 434 8.90 37.27 -16.71
N LEU A 435 8.78 35.96 -16.94
CA LEU A 435 7.92 35.09 -16.15
C LEU A 435 8.37 35.05 -14.68
N ALA A 436 9.67 34.86 -14.44
CA ALA A 436 10.25 34.83 -13.10
C ALA A 436 10.06 36.15 -12.36
N LYS A 437 10.19 37.29 -13.06
CA LYS A 437 9.93 38.60 -12.47
C LYS A 437 8.45 38.82 -12.15
N ALA A 438 7.55 38.34 -13.01
CA ALA A 438 6.11 38.46 -12.81
C ALA A 438 5.61 37.59 -11.64
N ALA A 439 6.20 36.42 -11.43
CA ALA A 439 5.86 35.46 -10.37
C ALA A 439 6.70 35.59 -9.08
N ASP A 440 7.46 36.68 -8.92
CA ASP A 440 8.44 36.87 -7.82
C ASP A 440 9.30 35.61 -7.54
N TRP A 441 9.77 34.98 -8.62
CA TRP A 441 10.58 33.76 -8.57
C TRP A 441 12.06 34.09 -8.64
N GLN A 442 12.82 33.63 -7.63
CA GLN A 442 14.27 33.78 -7.60
C GLN A 442 14.95 32.47 -7.98
N GLY A 443 15.71 32.49 -9.07
CA GLY A 443 16.57 31.38 -9.49
C GLY A 443 16.24 30.82 -10.87
N LYS A 444 16.63 29.56 -11.07
CA LYS A 444 16.43 28.83 -12.33
C LYS A 444 14.98 28.35 -12.45
N PRO A 445 14.51 28.01 -13.67
CA PRO A 445 13.19 27.43 -13.84
C PRO A 445 13.02 26.17 -12.98
N PRO A 446 11.84 25.97 -12.35
CA PRO A 446 11.57 24.80 -11.54
C PRO A 446 11.74 23.53 -12.36
N LYS A 447 12.65 22.66 -11.91
CA LYS A 447 12.98 21.41 -12.61
C LYS A 447 11.78 20.47 -12.73
N GLY A 448 10.88 20.49 -11.75
CA GLY A 448 9.66 19.66 -11.75
C GLY A 448 8.69 20.05 -12.86
N LEU A 449 8.55 21.35 -13.11
CA LEU A 449 7.74 21.89 -14.20
C LEU A 449 8.38 21.62 -15.56
N LEU A 450 9.68 21.87 -15.73
CA LEU A 450 10.40 21.59 -16.99
C LEU A 450 10.31 20.11 -17.40
N ALA A 451 10.40 19.19 -16.42
CA ALA A 451 10.28 17.76 -16.68
C ALA A 451 8.89 17.36 -17.21
N LYS A 452 7.86 18.18 -16.96
CA LYS A 452 6.47 17.98 -17.39
C LYS A 452 6.11 18.81 -18.62
N GLY A 453 7.10 19.34 -19.35
CA GLY A 453 6.90 20.00 -20.64
C GLY A 453 6.71 21.51 -20.62
N LEU A 454 7.14 22.19 -19.53
CA LEU A 454 7.25 23.65 -19.48
C LEU A 454 8.51 24.22 -20.12
#